data_AF-A0AAV9X1A1-F1
#
_entry.id   AF-A0AAV9X1A1-F1
#
_cell.length_a   1.000
_cell.length_b   1.000
_cell.length_c   1.000
_cell.angle_alpha   90.00
_cell.angle_beta   90.00
_cell.angle_gamma   90.00
#
_symmetry.space_group_name_H-M   'P 1'
#
loop_
_entity.id
_entity.type
_entity.pdbx_description
1 polymer ?
#
loop_
_entity_poly.entity_id
_entity_poly.type
_entity_poly.pdbx_seq_one_letter_code
_entity_poly.pdbx_strand_id
1 'polypeptide(L)'
;MSTGRLRSDENLPEAVPSNLPQTYNFENEAPQVVENQLLPGKYSHPQFADSSNGSYTPSPPFLPPVDEKKRNRILGLRRNTFFLSLALAVLVIFGIALGAGLGVGLKKSNNNNNASNSGDNAAAQTTTAVSSPTSSPSSAATTSSKPSTTSSTCNPTATPAIQNGDFENMSGDDSVADIQPWYIVDLTAPATYEVVEVNGTTAFHAICNSDESHGAYTKVKLAQELNTCPNTTYDISFLHNFDPADNLNAYLVVFINGEEIGNIRAAANEWVEWNGNFTSNGNETTLLQLDFAPVDFDSQEFYVDNFTVTAR
;
A
#
# COMPACT_ATOMS: atom_id res chain seq x y z
N MET A 1 -40.95 8.18 -62.45
CA MET A 1 -41.03 9.32 -61.51
C MET A 1 -40.46 8.84 -60.18
N SER A 2 -39.19 9.15 -59.92
CA SER A 2 -38.45 8.69 -58.74
C SER A 2 -38.09 9.91 -57.91
N THR A 3 -38.66 10.00 -56.71
CA THR A 3 -38.46 11.13 -55.79
C THR A 3 -37.24 10.86 -54.92
N GLY A 4 -36.21 11.68 -55.10
CA GLY A 4 -35.00 11.69 -54.28
C GLY A 4 -35.29 12.19 -52.87
N ARG A 5 -34.73 11.49 -51.88
CA ARG A 5 -34.82 11.82 -50.46
C ARG A 5 -33.46 12.38 -50.04
N LEU A 6 -33.38 13.69 -49.83
CA LEU A 6 -32.23 14.36 -49.25
C LEU A 6 -32.23 14.08 -47.74
N ARG A 7 -31.11 13.54 -47.22
CA ARG A 7 -30.84 13.43 -45.78
C ARG A 7 -30.21 14.73 -45.32
N SER A 8 -30.83 15.35 -44.32
CA SER A 8 -30.36 16.54 -43.61
C SER A 8 -29.52 16.09 -42.42
N ASP A 9 -28.20 16.24 -42.53
CA ASP A 9 -27.21 16.05 -41.47
C ASP A 9 -26.98 17.40 -40.76
N GLU A 10 -27.98 17.89 -40.02
CA GLU A 10 -27.88 19.08 -39.18
C GLU A 10 -28.36 18.75 -37.77
N ASN A 11 -27.46 18.21 -36.92
CA ASN A 11 -27.47 18.35 -35.46
C ASN A 11 -26.40 17.44 -34.85
N LEU A 12 -25.14 17.86 -34.95
CA LEU A 12 -24.10 17.38 -34.05
C LEU A 12 -23.83 18.50 -33.03
N PRO A 13 -23.85 18.22 -31.72
CA PRO A 13 -23.59 19.22 -30.69
C PRO A 13 -22.15 19.72 -30.83
N GLU A 14 -22.02 21.04 -30.86
CA GLU A 14 -20.76 21.78 -30.89
C GLU A 14 -19.93 21.42 -29.64
N ALA A 15 -18.70 20.96 -29.85
CA ALA A 15 -17.81 20.56 -28.77
C ALA A 15 -17.42 21.78 -27.92
N VAL A 16 -17.70 21.71 -26.62
CA VAL A 16 -17.33 22.74 -25.65
C VAL A 16 -15.79 22.76 -25.51
N PRO A 17 -15.12 23.91 -25.69
CA PRO A 17 -13.68 24.00 -25.51
C PRO A 17 -13.31 23.80 -24.03
N SER A 18 -12.35 22.89 -23.79
CA SER A 18 -11.81 22.62 -22.46
C SER A 18 -10.91 23.78 -22.01
N ASN A 19 -11.35 24.54 -21.00
CA ASN A 19 -10.61 25.64 -20.38
C ASN A 19 -9.63 25.12 -19.31
N LEU A 20 -8.78 24.15 -19.65
CA LEU A 20 -7.71 23.73 -18.75
C LEU A 20 -6.56 24.76 -18.81
N PRO A 21 -6.10 25.29 -17.66
CA PRO A 21 -4.98 26.22 -17.62
C PRO A 21 -3.70 25.52 -18.12
N GLN A 22 -3.07 26.13 -19.12
CA GLN A 22 -1.81 25.67 -19.69
C GLN A 22 -0.64 25.95 -18.74
N THR A 23 0.15 24.90 -18.56
CA THR A 23 1.62 24.86 -18.48
C THR A 23 2.32 26.01 -17.77
N TYR A 24 2.79 25.69 -16.56
CA TYR A 24 3.90 26.38 -15.92
C TYR A 24 5.14 26.36 -16.84
N ASN A 25 5.63 27.55 -17.17
CA ASN A 25 6.95 27.77 -17.76
C ASN A 25 8.01 27.47 -16.69
N PHE A 26 8.82 26.43 -16.89
CA PHE A 26 9.90 26.02 -16.00
C PHE A 26 11.29 26.26 -16.59
N GLU A 27 11.45 27.28 -17.42
CA GLU A 27 12.73 27.62 -18.02
C GLU A 27 13.15 29.04 -17.60
N ASN A 28 14.26 29.09 -16.84
CA ASN A 28 15.17 30.24 -16.62
C ASN A 28 15.31 30.82 -15.21
N GLU A 29 14.99 30.10 -14.15
CA GLU A 29 15.61 30.38 -12.84
C GLU A 29 16.01 29.06 -12.17
N ALA A 30 17.29 28.70 -12.34
CA ALA A 30 17.89 27.73 -11.43
C ALA A 30 17.75 28.32 -10.01
N PRO A 31 17.15 27.60 -9.05
CA PRO A 31 17.12 28.08 -7.69
C PRO A 31 18.57 28.27 -7.26
N GLN A 32 18.93 29.49 -6.89
CA GLN A 32 20.12 29.66 -6.09
C GLN A 32 19.91 28.80 -4.85
N VAL A 33 20.72 27.76 -4.74
CA VAL A 33 20.89 27.02 -3.50
C VAL A 33 21.41 28.05 -2.51
N VAL A 34 20.49 28.68 -1.79
CA VAL A 34 20.81 29.22 -0.47
C VAL A 34 21.17 27.99 0.33
N GLU A 35 22.46 27.70 0.35
CA GLU A 35 23.08 26.81 1.30
C GLU A 35 22.76 27.40 2.67
N ASN A 36 21.62 26.99 3.23
CA ASN A 36 21.31 27.21 4.62
C ASN A 36 22.40 26.47 5.38
N GLN A 37 23.42 27.24 5.73
CA GLN A 37 24.52 26.81 6.56
C GLN A 37 23.95 26.17 7.82
N LEU A 38 24.05 24.84 7.85
CA LEU A 38 24.52 24.06 8.98
C LEU A 38 24.30 24.75 10.34
N LEU A 39 23.13 24.51 10.91
CA LEU A 39 23.09 24.21 12.33
C LEU A 39 22.74 22.72 12.47
N PRO A 40 23.58 21.90 13.12
CA PRO A 40 23.27 20.52 13.42
C PRO A 40 22.18 20.49 14.52
N GLY A 41 20.94 20.71 14.10
CA GLY A 41 19.74 20.51 14.88
C GLY A 41 19.44 19.02 14.99
N LYS A 42 20.23 18.35 15.83
CA LYS A 42 19.96 17.09 16.52
C LYS A 42 18.47 16.69 16.44
N TYR A 43 18.16 15.71 15.60
CA TYR A 43 16.90 14.96 15.68
C TYR A 43 16.84 14.38 17.09
N SER A 44 16.12 15.11 17.93
CA SER A 44 15.92 14.76 19.31
C SER A 44 14.74 13.80 19.29
N HIS A 45 15.02 12.52 19.54
CA HIS A 45 14.00 11.58 20.01
C HIS A 45 13.09 12.29 21.03
N PRO A 46 11.79 11.95 21.12
CA PRO A 46 10.97 12.41 22.22
C PRO A 46 11.63 12.00 23.53
N GLN A 47 12.32 12.94 24.17
CA GLN A 47 12.76 12.78 25.53
C GLN A 47 11.50 12.83 26.37
N PHE A 48 11.28 11.77 27.13
CA PHE A 48 10.42 11.78 28.30
C PHE A 48 10.65 13.08 29.05
N ALA A 49 9.62 13.93 29.08
CA ALA A 49 9.68 15.22 29.71
C ALA A 49 10.09 15.06 31.18
N ASP A 50 11.26 15.62 31.51
CA ASP A 50 11.68 15.85 32.90
C ASP A 50 10.65 16.77 33.58
N SER A 51 9.76 16.14 34.34
CA SER A 51 8.84 16.80 35.26
C SER A 51 9.61 17.38 36.45
N SER A 52 10.20 18.56 36.28
CA SER A 52 10.77 19.36 37.36
C SER A 52 9.70 20.22 38.03
N ASN A 53 8.75 19.58 38.71
CA ASN A 53 8.03 20.07 39.90
C ASN A 53 6.79 19.21 40.15
N GLY A 54 6.98 18.08 40.83
CA GLY A 54 5.86 17.27 41.28
C GLY A 54 6.33 16.06 42.04
N SER A 55 6.31 16.17 43.38
CA SER A 55 6.13 15.08 44.33
C SER A 55 6.57 13.68 43.87
N TYR A 56 7.79 13.29 44.23
CA TYR A 56 8.26 11.90 44.10
C TYR A 56 7.32 10.96 44.86
N THR A 57 6.39 10.34 44.15
CA THR A 57 5.90 9.03 44.56
C THR A 57 7.06 8.05 44.36
N PRO A 58 7.50 7.32 45.40
CA PRO A 58 8.59 6.37 45.26
C PRO A 58 8.22 5.38 44.16
N SER A 59 9.03 5.32 43.10
CA SER A 59 8.87 4.33 42.05
C SER A 59 8.78 2.95 42.70
N PRO A 60 7.80 2.12 42.30
CA PRO A 60 7.78 0.72 42.72
C PRO A 60 9.13 0.09 42.34
N PRO A 61 9.65 -0.82 43.17
CA PRO A 61 10.94 -1.47 42.92
C PRO A 61 10.95 -2.03 41.50
N PHE A 62 12.04 -1.72 40.79
CA PHE A 62 12.33 -2.17 39.44
C PHE A 62 12.27 -3.70 39.42
N LEU A 63 11.10 -4.26 39.08
CA LEU A 63 10.96 -5.67 38.79
C LEU A 63 11.71 -5.88 37.47
N PRO A 64 12.73 -6.76 37.43
CA PRO A 64 13.36 -7.08 36.16
C PRO A 64 12.26 -7.52 35.18
N PRO A 65 12.32 -7.08 33.91
CA PRO A 65 11.33 -7.47 32.91
C PRO A 65 11.19 -8.99 32.96
N VAL A 66 9.97 -9.45 33.26
CA VAL A 66 9.65 -10.87 33.20
C VAL A 66 9.82 -11.23 31.73
N ASP A 67 10.85 -12.01 31.42
CA ASP A 67 11.16 -12.52 30.08
C ASP A 67 10.04 -13.46 29.62
N GLU A 68 8.88 -12.91 29.27
CA GLU A 68 7.77 -13.62 28.64
C GLU A 68 8.00 -13.75 27.12
N LYS A 69 9.19 -14.24 26.74
CA LYS A 69 9.42 -14.82 25.41
C LYS A 69 9.73 -16.30 25.60
N LYS A 70 8.75 -17.04 26.14
CA LYS A 70 8.72 -18.51 26.10
C LYS A 70 8.40 -18.94 24.66
N ARG A 71 9.37 -18.67 23.77
CA ARG A 71 9.37 -19.04 22.35
C ARG A 71 9.01 -20.51 22.21
N ASN A 72 8.20 -20.83 21.23
CA ASN A 72 7.78 -22.17 20.80
C ASN A 72 8.99 -23.11 20.64
N ARG A 73 9.42 -23.74 21.75
CA ARG A 73 10.47 -24.76 21.79
C ARG A 73 9.79 -26.10 21.72
N ILE A 74 10.03 -26.85 20.66
CA ILE A 74 9.60 -28.24 20.56
C ILE A 74 10.80 -29.06 21.04
N LEU A 75 10.62 -29.83 22.12
CA LEU A 75 11.69 -30.61 22.77
C LEU A 75 12.90 -29.79 23.27
N GLY A 76 12.69 -28.51 23.62
CA GLY A 76 13.77 -27.65 24.13
C GLY A 76 14.68 -27.03 23.07
N LEU A 77 14.51 -27.36 21.78
CA LEU A 77 15.21 -26.74 20.67
C LEU A 77 14.35 -25.69 19.95
N ARG A 78 15.00 -24.72 19.29
CA ARG A 78 14.34 -23.70 18.46
C ARG A 78 13.74 -24.39 17.23
N ARG A 79 12.51 -24.06 16.80
CA ARG A 79 11.84 -24.72 15.65
C ARG A 79 12.76 -24.88 14.42
N ASN A 80 13.49 -23.83 14.04
CA ASN A 80 14.40 -23.88 12.88
C ASN A 80 15.53 -24.91 13.06
N THR A 81 16.07 -25.05 14.28
CA THR A 81 17.12 -26.06 14.54
C THR A 81 16.60 -27.49 14.52
N PHE A 82 15.34 -27.69 14.90
CA PHE A 82 14.69 -29.01 14.86
C PHE A 82 14.49 -29.49 13.41
N PHE A 83 13.95 -28.63 12.54
CA PHE A 83 13.76 -28.99 11.13
C PHE A 83 15.09 -29.20 10.40
N LEU A 84 16.12 -28.39 10.71
CA LEU A 84 17.46 -28.58 10.16
C LEU A 84 18.05 -29.94 10.56
N SER A 85 17.93 -30.36 11.83
CA SER A 85 18.46 -31.66 12.27
C SER A 85 17.69 -32.83 11.65
N LEU A 86 16.38 -32.69 11.47
CA LEU A 86 15.54 -33.70 10.83
C LEU A 86 15.92 -33.88 9.35
N ALA A 87 16.10 -32.78 8.61
CA ALA A 87 16.52 -32.83 7.22
C ALA A 87 17.89 -33.51 7.06
N LEU A 88 18.84 -33.20 7.95
CA LEU A 88 20.16 -33.83 7.96
C LEU A 88 20.07 -35.35 8.21
N ALA A 89 19.25 -35.78 9.17
CA ALA A 89 19.06 -37.19 9.49
C ALA A 89 18.46 -37.97 8.30
N VAL A 90 17.48 -37.39 7.61
CA VAL A 90 16.88 -37.97 6.40
C VAL A 90 17.91 -38.09 5.28
N LEU A 91 18.74 -37.08 5.07
CA LEU A 91 19.80 -37.08 4.04
C LEU A 91 20.83 -38.19 4.30
N VAL A 92 21.20 -38.44 5.54
CA VAL A 92 22.12 -39.54 5.91
C VAL A 92 21.50 -40.91 5.59
N ILE A 93 20.21 -41.11 5.89
CA ILE A 93 19.50 -42.37 5.60
C ILE A 93 19.45 -42.61 4.08
N PHE A 94 19.08 -41.59 3.30
CA PHE A 94 19.05 -41.69 1.84
C PHE A 94 20.44 -41.87 1.23
N GLY A 95 21.47 -41.19 1.76
CA GLY A 95 22.84 -41.34 1.29
C GLY A 95 23.36 -42.77 1.44
N ILE A 96 23.04 -43.44 2.55
CA ILE A 96 23.41 -44.85 2.76
C ILE A 96 22.61 -45.77 1.82
N ALA A 97 21.30 -45.55 1.68
CA ALA A 97 20.44 -46.37 0.84
C ALA A 97 20.82 -46.29 -0.66
N LEU A 98 21.09 -45.09 -1.16
CA LEU A 98 21.52 -44.86 -2.54
C LEU A 98 22.96 -45.31 -2.78
N GLY A 99 23.85 -45.13 -1.80
CA GLY A 99 25.25 -45.56 -1.87
C GLY A 99 25.40 -47.08 -2.00
N ALA A 100 24.52 -47.86 -1.37
CA ALA A 100 24.49 -49.32 -1.53
C ALA A 100 23.79 -49.78 -2.83
N GLY A 101 22.77 -49.04 -3.30
CA GLY A 101 21.94 -49.43 -4.44
C GLY A 101 22.53 -49.17 -5.83
N LEU A 102 23.36 -48.12 -5.99
CA LEU A 102 23.86 -47.71 -7.31
C LEU A 102 25.23 -48.31 -7.69
N GLY A 103 25.92 -48.99 -6.74
CA GLY A 103 27.30 -49.44 -6.89
C GLY A 103 27.56 -50.62 -7.87
N VAL A 104 26.54 -51.26 -8.44
CA VAL A 104 26.72 -52.49 -9.25
C VAL A 104 26.12 -52.39 -10.68
N GLY A 105 25.54 -51.25 -11.06
CA GLY A 105 24.52 -51.23 -12.11
C GLY A 105 24.82 -50.52 -13.44
N LEU A 106 26.00 -49.96 -13.70
CA LEU A 106 26.25 -49.20 -14.93
C LEU A 106 27.31 -49.84 -15.82
N LYS A 107 26.89 -50.91 -16.53
CA LYS A 107 27.59 -51.38 -17.74
C LYS A 107 27.19 -50.46 -18.90
N LYS A 108 28.18 -49.67 -19.34
CA LYS A 108 28.20 -48.75 -20.48
C LYS A 108 27.58 -49.35 -21.75
N SER A 109 26.57 -48.68 -22.31
CA SER A 109 26.20 -48.80 -23.73
C SER A 109 26.30 -47.43 -24.38
N ASN A 110 27.18 -47.36 -25.37
CA ASN A 110 27.52 -46.18 -26.14
C ASN A 110 26.49 -46.10 -27.28
N ASN A 111 25.73 -45.01 -27.40
CA ASN A 111 25.04 -44.74 -28.64
C ASN A 111 25.08 -43.25 -28.99
N ASN A 112 25.82 -42.96 -30.04
CA ASN A 112 25.79 -41.70 -30.76
C ASN A 112 24.35 -41.44 -31.22
N ASN A 113 23.85 -40.23 -31.06
CA ASN A 113 23.05 -39.64 -32.11
C ASN A 113 23.15 -38.11 -32.13
N ASN A 114 23.36 -37.67 -33.35
CA ASN A 114 23.64 -36.34 -33.87
C ASN A 114 22.30 -35.68 -34.22
N ALA A 115 22.07 -34.40 -33.91
CA ALA A 115 21.28 -33.49 -34.75
C ALA A 115 21.18 -32.06 -34.17
N SER A 116 21.84 -31.15 -34.90
CA SER A 116 21.57 -29.73 -35.15
C SER A 116 20.10 -29.27 -35.05
N ASN A 117 19.86 -28.06 -34.52
CA ASN A 117 19.37 -26.94 -35.35
C ASN A 117 19.31 -25.59 -34.61
N SER A 118 19.84 -24.59 -35.32
CA SER A 118 19.83 -23.14 -35.05
C SER A 118 18.48 -22.48 -35.31
N GLY A 119 18.28 -21.29 -34.76
CA GLY A 119 17.21 -20.38 -35.18
C GLY A 119 17.22 -19.05 -34.44
N ASP A 120 18.02 -18.10 -34.94
CA ASP A 120 17.96 -16.66 -34.63
C ASP A 120 16.61 -16.05 -35.07
N ASN A 121 16.11 -15.04 -34.35
CA ASN A 121 15.31 -13.97 -34.94
C ASN A 121 15.37 -12.69 -34.09
N ALA A 122 15.98 -11.65 -34.66
CA ALA A 122 16.00 -10.29 -34.18
C ALA A 122 14.90 -9.48 -34.87
N ALA A 123 14.15 -8.65 -34.13
CA ALA A 123 13.18 -7.71 -34.70
C ALA A 123 13.51 -6.28 -34.29
N ALA A 124 13.59 -5.42 -35.31
CA ALA A 124 13.92 -4.00 -35.24
C ALA A 124 12.70 -3.13 -34.89
N GLN A 125 12.94 -2.03 -34.17
CA GLN A 125 11.91 -1.07 -33.74
C GLN A 125 12.09 0.27 -34.49
N THR A 126 11.00 0.74 -35.11
CA THR A 126 10.93 1.95 -35.95
C THR A 126 10.34 3.10 -35.14
N THR A 127 11.01 4.26 -35.15
CA THR A 127 10.55 5.52 -34.55
C THR A 127 9.95 6.46 -35.59
N THR A 128 8.79 7.05 -35.31
CA THR A 128 8.16 8.08 -36.14
C THR A 128 7.85 9.32 -35.29
N ALA A 129 8.35 10.49 -35.72
CA ALA A 129 8.10 11.80 -35.11
C ALA A 129 6.91 12.50 -35.79
N VAL A 130 6.13 13.29 -35.03
CA VAL A 130 5.03 14.10 -35.55
C VAL A 130 5.09 15.53 -35.00
N SER A 131 4.91 16.48 -35.91
CA SER A 131 5.03 17.93 -35.76
C SER A 131 3.74 18.61 -35.27
N SER A 132 3.89 19.73 -34.56
CA SER A 132 2.83 20.56 -33.97
C SER A 132 2.52 21.84 -34.79
N PRO A 133 1.25 22.25 -34.94
CA PRO A 133 0.89 23.58 -35.44
C PRO A 133 0.40 24.56 -34.33
N THR A 134 0.71 25.84 -34.53
CA THR A 134 0.44 27.00 -33.67
C THR A 134 -0.90 27.67 -34.00
N SER A 135 -1.68 28.11 -33.00
CA SER A 135 -2.81 29.02 -33.21
C SER A 135 -3.14 29.93 -32.00
N SER A 136 -3.64 31.12 -32.33
CA SER A 136 -3.77 32.35 -31.52
C SER A 136 -5.04 32.43 -30.64
N PRO A 137 -5.05 33.18 -29.51
CA PRO A 137 -6.24 33.29 -28.66
C PRO A 137 -7.15 34.50 -29.02
N SER A 138 -8.47 34.27 -28.91
CA SER A 138 -9.55 35.27 -28.98
C SER A 138 -10.26 35.35 -27.62
N SER A 139 -10.52 36.57 -27.14
CA SER A 139 -11.09 36.85 -25.81
C SER A 139 -12.63 36.80 -25.81
N ALA A 140 -13.23 36.06 -24.88
CA ALA A 140 -14.68 36.02 -24.66
C ALA A 140 -15.04 36.49 -23.24
N ALA A 141 -16.10 37.30 -23.16
CA ALA A 141 -16.57 37.99 -21.95
C ALA A 141 -17.44 37.09 -21.06
N THR A 142 -17.18 37.11 -19.75
CA THR A 142 -17.87 36.30 -18.72
C THR A 142 -19.05 37.07 -18.12
N THR A 143 -20.26 36.50 -18.18
CA THR A 143 -21.45 36.98 -17.47
C THR A 143 -21.58 36.28 -16.12
N SER A 144 -21.69 37.07 -15.05
CA SER A 144 -21.78 36.62 -13.65
C SER A 144 -23.24 36.37 -13.27
N SER A 145 -23.58 35.12 -12.94
CA SER A 145 -24.85 34.75 -12.31
C SER A 145 -24.61 34.32 -10.85
N LYS A 146 -25.47 34.79 -9.95
CA LYS A 146 -25.36 34.64 -8.50
C LYS A 146 -25.79 33.22 -8.09
N PRO A 147 -24.96 32.44 -7.37
CA PRO A 147 -25.31 31.08 -6.98
C PRO A 147 -26.40 31.08 -5.89
N SER A 148 -27.43 30.24 -6.10
CA SER A 148 -28.47 29.96 -5.12
C SER A 148 -27.97 28.86 -4.17
N THR A 149 -27.79 29.18 -2.90
CA THR A 149 -27.38 28.24 -1.85
C THR A 149 -28.53 27.32 -1.46
N THR A 150 -28.59 26.13 -2.06
CA THR A 150 -29.38 25.02 -1.53
C THR A 150 -28.61 24.37 -0.38
N SER A 151 -29.12 24.43 0.84
CA SER A 151 -28.57 23.70 1.97
C SER A 151 -28.89 22.20 1.81
N SER A 152 -27.92 21.40 1.35
CA SER A 152 -28.03 19.95 1.37
C SER A 152 -27.92 19.46 2.81
N THR A 153 -29.02 18.94 3.36
CA THR A 153 -28.98 18.25 4.65
C THR A 153 -28.17 16.96 4.48
N CYS A 154 -27.02 16.87 5.16
CA CYS A 154 -26.20 15.65 5.13
C CYS A 154 -26.98 14.48 5.73
N ASN A 155 -27.16 13.40 4.96
CA ASN A 155 -27.84 12.18 5.40
C ASN A 155 -26.83 11.02 5.41
N PRO A 156 -26.23 10.70 6.56
CA PRO A 156 -25.13 9.74 6.64
C PRO A 156 -25.58 8.30 6.34
N THR A 157 -26.88 8.03 6.30
CA THR A 157 -27.43 6.69 6.01
C THR A 157 -27.60 6.43 4.51
N ALA A 158 -27.62 7.48 3.68
CA ALA A 158 -27.92 7.35 2.25
C ALA A 158 -26.69 7.07 1.39
N THR A 159 -25.50 7.49 1.83
CA THR A 159 -24.26 7.37 1.07
C THR A 159 -23.23 6.64 1.94
N PRO A 160 -22.65 5.51 1.48
CA PRO A 160 -21.53 4.89 2.16
C PRO A 160 -20.41 5.90 2.41
N ALA A 161 -19.94 5.99 3.65
CA ALA A 161 -18.87 6.92 4.00
C ALA A 161 -17.53 6.52 3.35
N ILE A 162 -17.34 5.22 3.10
CA ILE A 162 -16.19 4.63 2.43
C ILE A 162 -16.60 4.05 1.07
N GLN A 163 -15.70 4.10 0.11
CA GLN A 163 -15.86 3.55 -1.23
C GLN A 163 -14.75 2.53 -1.51
N ASN A 164 -15.06 1.48 -2.28
CA ASN A 164 -14.11 0.40 -2.60
C ASN A 164 -13.42 -0.18 -1.35
N GLY A 165 -14.19 -0.43 -0.29
CA GLY A 165 -13.65 -0.94 0.98
C GLY A 165 -13.19 -2.40 0.91
N ASP A 166 -13.65 -3.13 -0.10
CA ASP A 166 -13.33 -4.52 -0.42
C ASP A 166 -12.31 -4.66 -1.57
N PHE A 167 -11.83 -3.55 -2.13
CA PHE A 167 -10.88 -3.51 -3.25
C PHE A 167 -11.31 -4.23 -4.54
N GLU A 168 -12.57 -4.69 -4.65
CA GLU A 168 -13.06 -5.49 -5.79
C GLU A 168 -13.35 -4.66 -7.05
N ASN A 169 -13.47 -3.34 -6.91
CA ASN A 169 -13.91 -2.48 -8.02
C ASN A 169 -12.77 -2.05 -8.96
N MET A 170 -11.79 -2.93 -9.21
CA MET A 170 -10.70 -2.69 -10.14
C MET A 170 -11.14 -2.99 -11.57
N SER A 171 -11.47 -1.94 -12.33
CA SER A 171 -11.98 -2.09 -13.68
C SER A 171 -10.89 -2.52 -14.68
N GLY A 172 -10.73 -3.83 -14.85
CA GLY A 172 -10.62 -4.48 -16.17
C GLY A 172 -9.43 -4.23 -17.08
N ASP A 173 -8.32 -3.63 -16.63
CA ASP A 173 -7.07 -3.57 -17.39
C ASP A 173 -5.91 -4.04 -16.51
N ASP A 174 -5.18 -5.07 -16.93
CA ASP A 174 -4.10 -5.77 -16.20
C ASP A 174 -2.89 -4.86 -15.85
N SER A 175 -2.97 -3.55 -16.09
CA SER A 175 -1.88 -2.61 -15.95
C SER A 175 -2.13 -1.60 -14.84
N VAL A 176 -1.55 -1.92 -13.67
CA VAL A 176 -1.57 -1.13 -12.42
C VAL A 176 -2.94 -1.14 -11.74
N ALA A 177 -3.02 -1.85 -10.62
CA ALA A 177 -4.19 -1.90 -9.75
C ALA A 177 -4.67 -0.47 -9.43
N ASP A 178 -5.75 -0.05 -10.08
CA ASP A 178 -6.40 1.20 -9.77
C ASP A 178 -7.07 1.05 -8.40
N ILE A 179 -6.36 1.43 -7.34
CA ILE A 179 -6.85 1.38 -5.97
C ILE A 179 -7.85 2.52 -5.67
N GLN A 180 -8.20 3.36 -6.64
CA GLN A 180 -9.11 4.48 -6.41
C GLN A 180 -10.44 4.00 -5.79
N PRO A 181 -11.01 4.80 -4.86
CA PRO A 181 -10.57 6.13 -4.44
C PRO A 181 -9.47 6.12 -3.35
N TRP A 182 -8.89 4.96 -3.03
CA TRP A 182 -7.69 4.92 -2.20
C TRP A 182 -6.48 5.47 -2.95
N TYR A 183 -5.51 5.97 -2.20
CA TYR A 183 -4.24 6.43 -2.73
C TYR A 183 -3.10 6.25 -1.72
N ILE A 184 -1.88 6.20 -2.24
CA ILE A 184 -0.67 6.09 -1.41
C ILE A 184 -0.18 7.51 -1.06
N VAL A 185 -0.18 7.82 0.23
CA VAL A 185 0.29 9.12 0.76
C VAL A 185 1.81 9.18 0.79
N ASP A 186 2.44 8.06 1.16
CA ASP A 186 3.88 7.96 1.38
C ASP A 186 4.32 6.51 1.13
N LEU A 187 5.43 6.37 0.42
CA LEU A 187 6.04 5.09 0.10
C LEU A 187 7.55 5.21 0.30
N THR A 188 8.06 4.65 1.40
CA THR A 188 9.48 4.68 1.70
C THR A 188 10.13 3.39 1.24
N ALA A 189 10.93 3.49 0.17
CA ALA A 189 11.65 2.37 -0.42
C ALA A 189 12.53 1.62 0.62
N PRO A 190 12.70 0.30 0.49
CA PRO A 190 12.19 -0.58 -0.57
C PRO A 190 10.79 -1.15 -0.29
N ALA A 191 9.89 -0.39 0.34
CA ALA A 191 8.50 -0.79 0.42
C ALA A 191 7.82 -0.83 -0.95
N THR A 192 6.92 -1.81 -1.14
CA THR A 192 6.06 -1.95 -2.32
C THR A 192 4.63 -2.25 -1.87
N TYR A 193 3.68 -2.15 -2.81
CA TYR A 193 2.30 -2.53 -2.56
C TYR A 193 1.69 -3.13 -3.83
N GLU A 194 0.66 -3.93 -3.65
CA GLU A 194 -0.14 -4.53 -4.71
C GLU A 194 -1.55 -4.84 -4.17
N VAL A 195 -2.47 -5.20 -5.06
CA VAL A 195 -3.75 -5.79 -4.68
C VAL A 195 -3.77 -7.22 -5.17
N VAL A 196 -4.06 -8.15 -4.26
CA VAL A 196 -3.90 -9.59 -4.47
C VAL A 196 -5.19 -10.32 -4.14
N GLU A 197 -5.46 -11.41 -4.83
CA GLU A 197 -6.58 -12.29 -4.52
C GLU A 197 -6.19 -13.25 -3.38
N VAL A 198 -6.88 -13.16 -2.25
CA VAL A 198 -6.71 -14.02 -1.09
C VAL A 198 -8.01 -14.75 -0.81
N ASN A 199 -8.03 -16.07 -1.00
CA ASN A 199 -9.23 -16.91 -0.78
C ASN A 199 -10.47 -16.51 -1.60
N GLY A 200 -10.27 -15.88 -2.78
CA GLY A 200 -11.36 -15.49 -3.67
C GLY A 200 -11.93 -14.08 -3.40
N THR A 201 -11.32 -13.31 -2.50
CA THR A 201 -11.54 -11.85 -2.40
C THR A 201 -10.25 -11.11 -2.70
N THR A 202 -10.34 -9.87 -3.16
CA THR A 202 -9.17 -9.01 -3.34
C THR A 202 -8.83 -8.30 -2.03
N ALA A 203 -7.53 -8.10 -1.77
CA ALA A 203 -7.05 -7.44 -0.57
C ALA A 203 -5.88 -6.52 -0.92
N PHE A 204 -5.76 -5.41 -0.21
CA PHE A 204 -4.57 -4.57 -0.30
C PHE A 204 -3.42 -5.22 0.45
N HIS A 205 -2.30 -5.41 -0.26
CA HIS A 205 -1.09 -6.03 0.24
C HIS A 205 0.06 -5.02 0.23
N ALA A 206 0.57 -4.68 1.42
CA ALA A 206 1.75 -3.85 1.60
C ALA A 206 2.95 -4.70 2.01
N ILE A 207 4.06 -4.56 1.30
CA ILE A 207 5.31 -5.26 1.57
C ILE A 207 6.33 -4.21 2.03
N CYS A 208 6.61 -4.18 3.33
CA CYS A 208 7.61 -3.27 3.89
C CYS A 208 8.92 -4.02 4.09
N ASN A 209 9.79 -4.00 3.08
CA ASN A 209 11.11 -4.60 3.19
C ASN A 209 12.02 -3.68 4.01
N SER A 210 12.44 -4.08 5.20
CA SER A 210 13.49 -3.35 5.93
C SER A 210 14.77 -4.16 5.86
N ASP A 211 15.85 -3.53 5.41
CA ASP A 211 17.19 -4.11 5.45
C ASP A 211 18.18 -3.08 6.02
N GLU A 212 19.37 -3.56 6.39
CA GLU A 212 20.42 -2.72 6.97
C GLU A 212 20.84 -1.56 6.05
N SER A 213 20.64 -1.68 4.74
CA SER A 213 21.04 -0.67 3.75
C SER A 213 20.03 0.44 3.54
N HIS A 214 18.74 0.18 3.80
CA HIS A 214 17.64 1.12 3.61
C HIS A 214 17.10 1.70 4.93
N GLY A 215 17.54 1.17 6.07
CA GLY A 215 17.15 1.64 7.40
C GLY A 215 15.92 0.94 7.96
N ALA A 216 15.73 1.08 9.28
CA ALA A 216 14.69 0.40 10.04
C ALA A 216 13.25 0.92 9.81
N TYR A 217 13.04 1.80 8.82
CA TYR A 217 11.81 2.58 8.69
C TYR A 217 11.30 2.63 7.25
N THR A 218 11.12 1.47 6.63
CA THR A 218 10.25 1.40 5.46
C THR A 218 8.79 1.54 5.88
N LYS A 219 7.98 2.13 5.02
CA LYS A 219 6.57 2.39 5.31
C LYS A 219 5.76 2.50 4.03
N VAL A 220 4.54 2.03 4.10
CA VAL A 220 3.46 2.33 3.16
C VAL A 220 2.42 3.12 3.95
N LYS A 221 1.90 4.20 3.37
CA LYS A 221 0.74 4.92 3.90
C LYS A 221 -0.39 4.89 2.90
N LEU A 222 -1.47 4.17 3.24
CA LEU A 222 -2.68 4.09 2.44
C LEU A 222 -3.71 5.07 2.99
N ALA A 223 -4.41 5.81 2.15
CA ALA A 223 -5.45 6.73 2.60
C ALA A 223 -6.66 6.81 1.67
N GLN A 224 -7.77 7.27 2.21
CA GLN A 224 -8.98 7.63 1.47
C GLN A 224 -9.67 8.82 2.16
N GLU A 225 -10.25 9.72 1.37
CA GLU A 225 -11.17 10.73 1.88
C GLU A 225 -12.58 10.13 2.02
N LEU A 226 -13.07 10.08 3.26
CA LEU A 226 -14.39 9.58 3.59
C LEU A 226 -15.44 10.68 3.43
N ASN A 227 -16.61 10.32 2.92
CA ASN A 227 -17.78 11.19 2.85
C ASN A 227 -18.53 11.15 4.20
N THR A 228 -18.28 12.14 5.06
CA THR A 228 -18.82 12.17 6.43
C THR A 228 -19.72 13.37 6.66
N CYS A 229 -20.70 13.26 7.55
CA CYS A 229 -21.50 14.40 8.00
C CYS A 229 -20.82 15.07 9.19
N PRO A 230 -20.80 16.41 9.28
CA PRO A 230 -20.22 17.12 10.41
C PRO A 230 -20.77 16.68 11.78
N ASN A 231 -19.88 16.47 12.75
CA ASN A 231 -20.22 16.12 14.14
C ASN A 231 -21.02 14.81 14.28
N THR A 232 -20.84 13.88 13.34
CA THR A 232 -21.44 12.54 13.39
C THR A 232 -20.38 11.55 13.84
N THR A 233 -20.75 10.65 14.75
CA THR A 233 -19.91 9.53 15.15
C THR A 233 -20.08 8.39 14.17
N TYR A 234 -18.97 7.80 13.75
CA TYR A 234 -18.89 6.65 12.86
C TYR A 234 -18.23 5.49 13.57
N ASP A 235 -18.79 4.30 13.38
CA ASP A 235 -18.11 3.05 13.66
C ASP A 235 -17.35 2.62 12.40
N ILE A 236 -16.10 2.17 12.57
CA ILE A 236 -15.23 1.68 11.49
C ILE A 236 -14.77 0.27 11.82
N SER A 237 -14.81 -0.63 10.84
CA SER A 237 -14.21 -1.95 10.93
C SER A 237 -13.52 -2.34 9.63
N PHE A 238 -12.53 -3.23 9.73
CA PHE A 238 -11.87 -3.86 8.59
C PHE A 238 -11.19 -5.16 9.01
N LEU A 239 -10.95 -6.04 8.05
CA LEU A 239 -10.14 -7.24 8.24
C LEU A 239 -8.67 -6.91 7.99
N HIS A 240 -7.79 -7.47 8.81
CA HIS A 240 -6.35 -7.40 8.61
C HIS A 240 -5.69 -8.74 8.85
N ASN A 241 -4.54 -8.94 8.22
CA ASN A 241 -3.66 -10.08 8.46
C ASN A 241 -2.19 -9.64 8.34
N PHE A 242 -1.31 -10.33 9.05
CA PHE A 242 0.14 -10.17 8.99
C PHE A 242 0.74 -11.50 8.59
N ASP A 243 1.73 -11.53 7.69
CA ASP A 243 2.54 -12.75 7.55
C ASP A 243 3.48 -12.86 8.77
N PRO A 244 3.29 -13.82 9.68
CA PRO A 244 4.06 -13.92 10.91
C PRO A 244 5.48 -14.45 10.69
N ALA A 245 5.84 -14.86 9.45
CA ALA A 245 7.17 -15.35 9.14
C ALA A 245 8.25 -14.28 9.38
N ASP A 246 7.87 -13.00 9.28
CA ASP A 246 8.87 -11.94 9.08
C ASP A 246 9.07 -11.07 10.33
N ASN A 247 8.03 -10.49 10.95
CA ASN A 247 8.24 -9.54 12.05
C ASN A 247 7.09 -9.40 13.08
N LEU A 248 7.25 -10.00 14.27
CA LEU A 248 6.27 -9.88 15.38
C LEU A 248 6.22 -8.51 16.08
N ASN A 249 7.08 -7.57 15.69
CA ASN A 249 7.11 -6.22 16.23
C ASN A 249 6.51 -5.19 15.26
N ALA A 250 6.01 -5.59 14.10
CA ALA A 250 5.37 -4.68 13.18
C ALA A 250 4.02 -4.16 13.71
N TYR A 251 3.62 -2.98 13.23
CA TYR A 251 2.39 -2.31 13.60
C TYR A 251 1.62 -1.81 12.37
N LEU A 252 0.30 -1.86 12.47
CA LEU A 252 -0.64 -1.17 11.61
C LEU A 252 -1.32 -0.09 12.45
N VAL A 253 -1.11 1.18 12.09
CA VAL A 253 -1.65 2.33 12.83
C VAL A 253 -2.73 3.02 12.01
N VAL A 254 -3.87 3.28 12.64
CA VAL A 254 -5.07 3.86 12.00
C VAL A 254 -5.22 5.30 12.46
N PHE A 255 -5.30 6.22 11.50
CA PHE A 255 -5.45 7.65 11.72
C PHE A 255 -6.74 8.19 11.12
N ILE A 256 -7.34 9.15 11.82
CA ILE A 256 -8.44 9.98 11.34
C ILE A 256 -8.02 11.44 11.40
N ASN A 257 -7.94 12.13 10.25
CA ASN A 257 -7.49 13.52 10.16
C ASN A 257 -6.12 13.76 10.84
N GLY A 258 -5.24 12.75 10.81
CA GLY A 258 -3.91 12.79 11.46
C GLY A 258 -3.90 12.46 12.96
N GLU A 259 -5.05 12.17 13.57
CA GLU A 259 -5.15 11.69 14.96
C GLU A 259 -5.18 10.16 15.00
N GLU A 260 -4.31 9.54 15.81
CA GLU A 260 -4.28 8.08 15.99
C GLU A 260 -5.54 7.62 16.74
N ILE A 261 -6.31 6.73 16.10
CA ILE A 261 -7.50 6.13 16.70
C ILE A 261 -7.34 4.62 16.99
N GLY A 262 -6.27 4.01 16.49
CA GLY A 262 -6.02 2.59 16.65
C GLY A 262 -4.60 2.19 16.32
N ASN A 263 -4.10 1.19 17.03
CA ASN A 263 -2.79 0.62 16.83
C ASN A 263 -2.86 -0.90 16.99
N ILE A 264 -2.54 -1.62 15.92
CA ILE A 264 -2.65 -3.07 15.82
C ILE A 264 -1.24 -3.64 15.70
N ARG A 265 -0.86 -4.49 16.65
CA ARG A 265 0.41 -5.18 16.60
C ARG A 265 0.28 -6.48 15.78
N ALA A 266 1.32 -6.80 15.03
CA ALA A 266 1.43 -8.06 14.30
C ALA A 266 1.12 -9.27 15.21
N ALA A 267 0.21 -10.12 14.71
CA ALA A 267 -0.28 -11.31 15.40
C ALA A 267 -0.04 -12.58 14.55
N ALA A 268 -0.79 -13.66 14.83
CA ALA A 268 -0.70 -14.90 14.05
C ALA A 268 -1.22 -14.71 12.61
N ASN A 269 -0.86 -15.61 11.69
CA ASN A 269 -1.33 -15.63 10.27
C ASN A 269 -2.82 -15.99 10.20
N GLU A 270 -3.67 -15.07 10.58
CA GLU A 270 -5.12 -15.22 10.57
C GLU A 270 -5.75 -13.86 10.31
N TRP A 271 -6.80 -13.86 9.50
CA TRP A 271 -7.61 -12.67 9.29
C TRP A 271 -8.36 -12.32 10.58
N VAL A 272 -8.09 -11.14 11.11
CA VAL A 272 -8.72 -10.61 12.32
C VAL A 272 -9.46 -9.33 11.98
N GLU A 273 -10.67 -9.17 12.53
CA GLU A 273 -11.41 -7.93 12.41
C GLU A 273 -10.95 -6.92 13.46
N TRP A 274 -10.56 -5.73 13.01
CA TRP A 274 -10.37 -4.58 13.87
C TRP A 274 -11.63 -3.72 13.87
N ASN A 275 -11.96 -3.15 15.03
CA ASN A 275 -13.11 -2.29 15.24
C ASN A 275 -12.68 -1.02 15.97
N GLY A 276 -13.17 0.14 15.52
CA GLY A 276 -12.94 1.44 16.13
C GLY A 276 -14.11 2.38 15.90
N ASN A 277 -14.00 3.60 16.42
CA ASN A 277 -14.94 4.67 16.12
C ASN A 277 -14.23 6.02 16.11
N PHE A 278 -14.83 6.98 15.42
CA PHE A 278 -14.36 8.37 15.39
C PHE A 278 -15.55 9.33 15.25
N THR A 279 -15.35 10.60 15.58
CA THR A 279 -16.34 11.66 15.31
C THR A 279 -15.75 12.62 14.28
N SER A 280 -16.52 12.90 13.23
CA SER A 280 -16.08 13.83 12.18
C SER A 280 -16.00 15.26 12.72
N ASN A 281 -14.92 15.95 12.36
CA ASN A 281 -14.66 17.32 12.81
C ASN A 281 -15.30 18.31 11.85
N GLY A 282 -16.54 18.73 12.06
CA GLY A 282 -17.18 19.92 11.46
C GLY A 282 -17.26 20.04 9.92
N ASN A 283 -16.49 19.24 9.18
CA ASN A 283 -16.30 19.24 7.74
C ASN A 283 -17.05 18.05 7.13
N GLU A 284 -17.30 18.12 5.82
CA GLU A 284 -17.99 17.06 5.07
C GLU A 284 -17.06 15.91 4.67
N THR A 285 -15.75 16.07 4.86
CA THR A 285 -14.76 15.04 4.55
C THR A 285 -13.91 14.70 5.77
N THR A 286 -13.54 13.43 5.88
CA THR A 286 -12.65 12.92 6.92
C THR A 286 -11.57 12.07 6.26
N LEU A 287 -10.30 12.36 6.52
CA LEU A 287 -9.18 11.56 6.00
C LEU A 287 -8.98 10.32 6.86
N LEU A 288 -9.21 9.13 6.30
CA LEU A 288 -8.76 7.85 6.86
C LEU A 288 -7.37 7.56 6.31
N GLN A 289 -6.42 7.23 7.19
CA GLN A 289 -5.08 6.82 6.80
C GLN A 289 -4.64 5.59 7.62
N LEU A 290 -3.97 4.66 6.96
CA LEU A 290 -3.34 3.49 7.54
C LEU A 290 -1.83 3.57 7.31
N ASP A 291 -1.07 3.50 8.39
CA ASP A 291 0.40 3.42 8.35
C ASP A 291 0.83 1.98 8.62
N PHE A 292 1.50 1.39 7.63
CA PHE A 292 2.13 0.07 7.73
C PHE A 292 3.60 0.27 8.13
N ALA A 293 3.95 -0.12 9.36
CA ALA A 293 5.25 0.15 9.94
C ALA A 293 5.88 -1.13 10.51
N PRO A 294 6.86 -1.77 9.83
CA PRO A 294 7.73 -2.74 10.46
C PRO A 294 8.55 -2.06 11.56
N VAL A 295 8.99 -2.85 12.53
CA VAL A 295 9.92 -2.38 13.57
C VAL A 295 11.14 -3.27 13.54
N ASP A 296 12.33 -2.67 13.54
CA ASP A 296 13.62 -3.33 13.32
C ASP A 296 13.89 -3.63 11.82
N PHE A 297 15.06 -4.20 11.52
CA PHE A 297 15.54 -4.51 10.17
C PHE A 297 14.95 -5.81 9.60
N ASP A 298 13.69 -6.08 9.92
CA ASP A 298 12.97 -7.27 9.46
C ASP A 298 11.83 -6.82 8.55
N SER A 299 11.72 -7.46 7.38
CA SER A 299 10.60 -7.25 6.46
C SER A 299 9.25 -7.55 7.14
N GLN A 300 8.17 -6.98 6.63
CA GLN A 300 6.83 -7.38 7.02
C GLN A 300 5.85 -7.21 5.86
N GLU A 301 4.99 -8.20 5.68
CA GLU A 301 3.84 -8.14 4.80
C GLU A 301 2.55 -7.87 5.59
N PHE A 302 1.72 -6.96 5.08
CA PHE A 302 0.46 -6.55 5.68
C PHE A 302 -0.67 -6.70 4.67
N TYR A 303 -1.79 -7.21 5.13
CA TYR A 303 -2.99 -7.37 4.33
C TYR A 303 -4.14 -6.64 5.02
N VAL A 304 -4.92 -5.86 4.27
CA VAL A 304 -6.16 -5.23 4.76
C VAL A 304 -7.27 -5.35 3.72
N ASP A 305 -8.50 -5.55 4.19
CA ASP A 305 -9.68 -5.81 3.36
C ASP A 305 -10.98 -5.47 4.11
N ASN A 306 -12.11 -5.42 3.41
CA ASN A 306 -13.48 -5.32 3.92
C ASN A 306 -13.72 -4.12 4.86
N PHE A 307 -13.22 -2.95 4.46
CA PHE A 307 -13.47 -1.72 5.21
C PHE A 307 -14.96 -1.35 5.21
N THR A 308 -15.49 -1.14 6.40
CA THR A 308 -16.85 -0.65 6.65
C THR A 308 -16.81 0.58 7.52
N VAL A 309 -17.55 1.64 7.13
CA VAL A 309 -17.71 2.87 7.92
C VAL A 309 -19.19 3.23 7.98
N THR A 310 -19.79 3.14 9.17
CA THR A 310 -21.23 3.35 9.38
C THR A 310 -21.48 4.42 10.42
N ALA A 311 -22.37 5.37 10.13
CA ALA A 311 -22.79 6.36 11.13
C ALA A 311 -23.63 5.72 12.24
N ARG A 312 -23.42 6.25 13.45
CA ARG A 312 -24.09 5.82 14.68
C ARG A 312 -25.34 6.64 15.01
#